data_AF-A0A953PEB3-F1
#
_entry.id   AF-A0A953PEB3-F1
#
_cell.length_a   1.000
_cell.length_b   1.000
_cell.length_c   1.000
_cell.angle_alpha   90.00
_cell.angle_beta   90.00
_cell.angle_gamma   90.00
#
_symmetry.space_group_name_H-M   'P 1'
#
loop_
_entity.id
_entity.type
_entity.pdbx_description
1 polymer ?
#
loop_
_entity_poly.entity_id
_entity_poly.type
_entity_poly.pdbx_seq_one_letter_code
_entity_poly.pdbx_strand_id
1 'polypeptide(L)'
;KQKEALHYCVKLPLVYTNVQIRNWESFQKLGLSSIYAPGGYFNGVSLDFPVSIGDYRFSSTPQEPCLLHLLRTPCKPGLPAKDQYRAGRYELMTTPFDVFERNIRDQLGRMLGAGGFESARDIQAITVNRWPHGYAYEYNPLFEPLDRADSERPCVIGRRPFGRIHIANSDADGHAYTNTAIDQGYRAVREITATGKLEAVGAGD
;
A
#
# COMPACT_ATOMS: atom_id res chain seq x y z
N LYS A 1 -3.54 -28.55 -1.61
CA LYS A 1 -2.23 -28.02 -1.15
C LYS A 1 -1.84 -26.72 -1.87
N GLN A 2 -1.47 -26.70 -3.16
CA GLN A 2 -1.02 -25.45 -3.82
C GLN A 2 -2.11 -24.36 -3.86
N LYS A 3 -3.32 -24.70 -4.32
CA LYS A 3 -4.46 -23.75 -4.36
C LYS A 3 -4.75 -23.14 -2.98
N GLU A 4 -4.76 -23.96 -1.95
CA GLU A 4 -4.95 -23.52 -0.56
C GLU A 4 -3.84 -22.58 -0.09
N ALA A 5 -2.58 -22.90 -0.42
CA ALA A 5 -1.43 -22.05 -0.11
C ALA A 5 -1.48 -20.70 -0.84
N LEU A 6 -1.96 -20.67 -2.09
CA LEU A 6 -2.22 -19.42 -2.83
C LEU A 6 -3.34 -18.60 -2.17
N HIS A 7 -4.41 -19.25 -1.69
CA HIS A 7 -5.49 -18.56 -0.96
C HIS A 7 -5.09 -18.09 0.45
N TYR A 8 -3.96 -18.53 0.97
CA TYR A 8 -3.45 -18.08 2.27
C TYR A 8 -3.15 -16.58 2.27
N CYS A 9 -2.63 -16.06 1.15
CA CYS A 9 -2.29 -14.65 1.01
C CYS A 9 -3.57 -13.81 0.98
N VAL A 10 -3.72 -12.94 1.98
CA VAL A 10 -4.78 -11.95 2.04
C VAL A 10 -4.15 -10.58 1.97
N LYS A 11 -4.34 -9.91 0.83
CA LYS A 11 -3.74 -8.62 0.54
C LYS A 11 -4.21 -7.54 1.53
N LEU A 12 -3.28 -6.69 1.94
CA LEU A 12 -3.55 -5.56 2.82
C LEU A 12 -4.15 -4.40 1.99
N PRO A 13 -5.29 -3.82 2.40
CA PRO A 13 -5.84 -2.63 1.76
C PRO A 13 -5.05 -1.38 2.18
N LEU A 14 -4.84 -0.48 1.22
CA LEU A 14 -4.10 0.78 1.42
C LEU A 14 -4.77 1.90 0.64
N VAL A 15 -4.78 3.10 1.22
CA VAL A 15 -5.27 4.31 0.56
C VAL A 15 -4.23 5.40 0.71
N TYR A 16 -3.87 5.98 -0.43
CA TYR A 16 -3.10 7.22 -0.50
C TYR A 16 -3.95 8.30 -1.12
N THR A 17 -4.13 9.39 -0.39
CA THR A 17 -4.89 10.54 -0.85
C THR A 17 -3.97 11.74 -0.98
N ASN A 18 -4.04 12.39 -2.13
CA ASN A 18 -3.34 13.63 -2.38
C ASN A 18 -4.36 14.77 -2.35
N VAL A 19 -4.10 15.79 -1.53
CA VAL A 19 -4.97 16.97 -1.43
C VAL A 19 -4.14 18.19 -1.83
N GLN A 20 -4.51 18.84 -2.92
CA GLN A 20 -3.90 20.11 -3.31
C GLN A 20 -4.49 21.21 -2.43
N ILE A 21 -3.64 21.84 -1.63
CA ILE A 21 -3.98 23.05 -0.88
C ILE A 21 -3.41 24.28 -1.57
N ARG A 22 -4.14 25.39 -1.51
CA ARG A 22 -3.77 26.64 -2.18
C ARG A 22 -2.47 27.26 -1.66
N ASN A 23 -2.15 26.99 -0.40
CA ASN A 23 -0.98 27.43 0.32
C ASN A 23 -0.82 26.55 1.58
N TRP A 24 0.36 26.53 2.21
CA TRP A 24 0.64 25.77 3.43
C TRP A 24 0.90 26.66 4.66
N GLU A 25 0.38 27.90 4.66
CA GLU A 25 0.51 28.82 5.79
C GLU A 25 -0.05 28.26 7.10
N SER A 26 -1.10 27.45 7.04
CA SER A 26 -1.69 26.82 8.23
C SER A 26 -0.69 25.88 8.93
N PHE A 27 0.09 25.12 8.16
CA PHE A 27 1.17 24.29 8.69
C PHE A 27 2.28 25.16 9.29
N GLN A 28 2.68 26.23 8.59
CA GLN A 28 3.69 27.16 9.12
C GLN A 28 3.25 27.81 10.44
N LYS A 29 2.03 28.35 10.51
CA LYS A 29 1.48 29.02 11.70
C LYS A 29 1.38 28.07 12.90
N LEU A 30 1.11 26.80 12.65
CA LEU A 30 1.04 25.77 13.69
C LEU A 30 2.39 25.10 14.00
N GLY A 31 3.45 25.39 13.22
CA GLY A 31 4.77 24.76 13.39
C GLY A 31 4.78 23.26 13.05
N LEU A 32 3.97 22.83 12.09
CA LEU A 32 3.76 21.42 11.74
C LEU A 32 4.37 21.06 10.38
N SER A 33 4.84 19.82 10.25
CA SER A 33 5.17 19.20 8.95
C SER A 33 4.35 17.93 8.68
N SER A 34 3.89 17.27 9.74
CA SER A 34 3.00 16.11 9.68
C SER A 34 2.13 16.00 10.94
N ILE A 35 1.06 15.22 10.83
CA ILE A 35 0.09 14.95 11.88
C ILE A 35 -0.20 13.45 11.87
N TYR A 36 -0.07 12.81 13.04
CA TYR A 36 -0.45 11.42 13.26
C TYR A 36 -1.75 11.36 14.06
N ALA A 37 -2.78 10.73 13.50
CA ALA A 37 -4.13 10.65 14.05
C ALA A 37 -4.65 9.21 14.00
N PRO A 38 -4.18 8.31 14.89
CA PRO A 38 -4.48 6.87 14.81
C PRO A 38 -5.98 6.53 14.90
N GLY A 39 -6.79 7.38 15.54
CA GLY A 39 -8.26 7.24 15.58
C GLY A 39 -9.00 8.04 14.50
N GLY A 40 -8.29 8.77 13.64
CA GLY A 40 -8.85 9.53 12.54
C GLY A 40 -9.18 8.65 11.33
N TYR A 41 -9.95 9.20 10.38
CA TYR A 41 -10.24 8.49 9.14
C TYR A 41 -8.98 8.26 8.31
N PHE A 42 -8.13 9.30 8.21
CA PHE A 42 -6.72 9.18 7.78
C PHE A 42 -5.82 9.11 9.01
N ASN A 43 -4.95 8.11 9.08
CA ASN A 43 -4.06 7.94 10.24
C ASN A 43 -2.82 8.85 10.17
N GLY A 44 -2.44 9.30 8.96
CA GLY A 44 -1.34 10.23 8.76
C GLY A 44 -1.69 11.32 7.76
N VAL A 45 -1.23 12.54 8.03
CA VAL A 45 -1.28 13.69 7.12
C VAL A 45 0.11 14.32 7.12
N SER A 46 0.71 14.56 5.96
CA SER A 46 1.99 15.26 5.85
C SER A 46 2.00 16.23 4.69
N LEU A 47 2.82 17.28 4.80
CA LEU A 47 3.23 18.03 3.62
C LEU A 47 3.97 17.10 2.65
N ASP A 48 3.90 17.42 1.36
CA ASP A 48 4.66 16.70 0.35
C ASP A 48 6.16 16.82 0.61
N PHE A 49 6.90 15.80 0.20
CA PHE A 49 8.35 15.80 0.36
C PHE A 49 8.96 16.80 -0.64
N PRO A 50 9.90 17.67 -0.23
CA PRO A 50 10.38 18.76 -1.07
C PRO A 50 11.34 18.27 -2.17
N VAL A 51 10.80 17.62 -3.21
CA VAL A 51 11.55 17.11 -4.36
C VAL A 51 11.47 18.08 -5.53
N SER A 52 12.62 18.40 -6.11
CA SER A 52 12.70 19.07 -7.43
C SER A 52 13.28 18.12 -8.45
N ILE A 53 12.66 17.98 -9.63
CA ILE A 53 13.13 17.11 -10.71
C ILE A 53 12.85 17.73 -12.08
N GLY A 54 13.88 17.82 -12.93
CA GLY A 54 13.77 18.53 -14.21
C GLY A 54 13.28 19.97 -13.99
N ASP A 55 12.17 20.32 -14.65
CA ASP A 55 11.51 21.63 -14.55
C ASP A 55 10.53 21.73 -13.35
N TYR A 56 10.24 20.63 -12.66
CA TYR A 56 9.43 20.66 -11.44
C TYR A 56 10.25 21.20 -10.25
N ARG A 57 9.63 22.10 -9.49
CA ARG A 57 10.16 22.68 -8.26
C ARG A 57 9.14 22.51 -7.15
N PHE A 58 9.60 22.07 -5.97
CA PHE A 58 8.73 21.96 -4.80
C PHE A 58 8.29 23.33 -4.30
N SER A 59 7.20 23.35 -3.53
CA SER A 59 6.66 24.55 -2.89
C SER A 59 7.58 25.03 -1.77
N SER A 60 8.28 26.14 -2.00
CA SER A 60 9.35 26.62 -1.13
C SER A 60 8.89 27.61 -0.08
N THR A 61 7.86 28.40 -0.39
CA THR A 61 7.30 29.41 0.53
C THR A 61 5.88 29.04 0.96
N PRO A 62 5.45 29.39 2.20
CA PRO A 62 4.12 29.09 2.73
C PRO A 62 2.96 29.52 1.86
N GLN A 63 3.14 30.58 1.05
CA GLN A 63 2.13 31.14 0.16
C GLN A 63 1.92 30.31 -1.11
N GLU A 64 2.85 29.41 -1.43
CA GLU A 64 2.79 28.57 -2.63
C GLU A 64 1.85 27.36 -2.43
N PRO A 65 1.12 26.94 -3.48
CA PRO A 65 0.31 25.74 -3.44
C PRO A 65 1.15 24.52 -3.10
N CYS A 66 0.64 23.63 -2.24
CA CYS A 66 1.36 22.43 -1.80
C CYS A 66 0.43 21.21 -1.83
N LEU A 67 0.99 20.02 -2.05
CA LEU A 67 0.27 18.76 -1.89
C LEU A 67 0.35 18.30 -0.44
N LEU A 68 -0.76 17.80 0.08
CA LEU A 68 -0.79 16.99 1.29
C LEU A 68 -0.87 15.52 0.90
N HIS A 69 -0.08 14.69 1.57
CA HIS A 69 -0.20 13.24 1.52
C HIS A 69 -0.95 12.74 2.74
N LEU A 70 -2.08 12.08 2.50
CA LEU A 70 -2.94 11.50 3.53
C LEU A 70 -2.91 9.97 3.39
N LEU A 71 -2.46 9.30 4.45
CA LEU A 71 -2.40 7.85 4.55
C LEU A 71 -3.66 7.32 5.24
N ARG A 72 -4.17 6.19 4.76
CA ARG A 72 -5.16 5.37 5.45
C ARG A 72 -4.94 3.89 5.18
N THR A 73 -4.98 3.07 6.23
CA THR A 73 -4.95 1.61 6.16
C THR A 73 -6.28 1.05 6.69
N PRO A 74 -7.31 0.85 5.84
CA PRO A 74 -8.60 0.35 6.30
C PRO A 74 -8.48 -0.99 7.02
N CYS A 75 -9.04 -1.09 8.22
CA CYS A 75 -9.04 -2.32 9.01
C CYS A 75 -10.28 -2.38 9.90
N LYS A 76 -10.50 -3.51 10.56
CA LYS A 76 -11.58 -3.71 11.53
C LYS A 76 -11.01 -4.26 12.83
N PRO A 77 -10.53 -3.39 13.75
CA PRO A 77 -9.93 -3.81 15.00
C PRO A 77 -10.82 -4.79 15.78
N GLY A 78 -10.19 -5.77 16.43
CA GLY A 78 -10.88 -6.84 17.17
C GLY A 78 -11.06 -8.15 16.40
N LEU A 79 -10.80 -8.18 15.09
CA LEU A 79 -10.75 -9.43 14.31
C LEU A 79 -9.30 -9.93 14.12
N PRO A 80 -9.10 -11.21 13.76
CA PRO A 80 -7.80 -11.68 13.27
C PRO A 80 -7.29 -10.84 12.08
N ALA A 81 -5.97 -10.65 11.96
CA ALA A 81 -5.37 -9.72 10.99
C ALA A 81 -5.91 -9.86 9.55
N LYS A 82 -5.94 -11.09 9.03
CA LYS A 82 -6.47 -11.38 7.68
C LYS A 82 -7.95 -11.02 7.52
N ASP A 83 -8.75 -11.16 8.56
CA ASP A 83 -10.17 -10.79 8.53
C ASP A 83 -10.36 -9.27 8.64
N GLN A 84 -9.46 -8.56 9.34
CA GLN A 84 -9.41 -7.10 9.29
C GLN A 84 -9.14 -6.61 7.86
N TYR A 85 -8.21 -7.23 7.15
CA TYR A 85 -7.87 -6.87 5.77
C TYR A 85 -9.03 -7.14 4.81
N ARG A 86 -9.72 -8.28 4.95
CA ARG A 86 -10.94 -8.57 4.17
C ARG A 86 -12.03 -7.54 4.42
N ALA A 87 -12.26 -7.17 5.68
CA ALA A 87 -13.22 -6.14 6.04
C ALA A 87 -12.84 -4.78 5.46
N GLY A 88 -11.58 -4.36 5.62
CA GLY A 88 -11.07 -3.10 5.07
C GLY A 88 -11.09 -3.05 3.54
N ARG A 89 -10.83 -4.17 2.87
CA ARG A 89 -11.00 -4.32 1.41
C ARG A 89 -12.45 -4.10 1.01
N TYR A 90 -13.39 -4.76 1.68
CA TYR A 90 -14.82 -4.61 1.38
C TYR A 90 -15.28 -3.16 1.58
N GLU A 91 -14.89 -2.55 2.70
CA GLU A 91 -15.15 -1.13 2.96
C GLU A 91 -14.60 -0.25 1.83
N LEU A 92 -13.33 -0.41 1.46
CA LEU A 92 -12.70 0.40 0.43
C LEU A 92 -13.35 0.27 -0.96
N MET A 93 -13.77 -0.95 -1.34
CA MET A 93 -14.44 -1.19 -2.62
C MET A 93 -15.87 -0.63 -2.67
N THR A 94 -16.51 -0.47 -1.51
CA THR A 94 -17.91 -0.01 -1.41
C THR A 94 -18.04 1.46 -1.03
N THR A 95 -16.97 2.10 -0.56
CA THR A 95 -16.99 3.52 -0.18
C THR A 95 -17.00 4.46 -1.39
N PRO A 96 -18.05 5.29 -1.57
CA PRO A 96 -18.10 6.29 -2.63
C PRO A 96 -17.12 7.46 -2.38
N PHE A 97 -16.79 8.21 -3.43
CA PHE A 97 -15.82 9.31 -3.34
C PHE A 97 -16.24 10.42 -2.37
N ASP A 98 -17.52 10.77 -2.34
CA ASP A 98 -18.07 11.83 -1.48
C ASP A 98 -17.86 11.55 0.02
N VAL A 99 -17.80 10.28 0.43
CA VAL A 99 -17.41 9.89 1.81
C VAL A 99 -15.95 10.25 2.07
N PHE A 100 -15.04 10.00 1.13
CA PHE A 100 -13.64 10.43 1.27
C PHE A 100 -13.56 11.95 1.34
N GLU A 101 -14.19 12.67 0.41
CA GLU A 101 -14.18 14.13 0.38
C GLU A 101 -14.67 14.74 1.69
N ARG A 102 -15.81 14.26 2.23
CA ARG A 102 -16.33 14.72 3.52
C ARG A 102 -15.34 14.51 4.66
N ASN A 103 -14.75 13.32 4.76
CA ASN A 103 -13.76 13.02 5.81
C ASN A 103 -12.48 13.85 5.66
N ILE A 104 -11.99 14.08 4.43
CA ILE A 104 -10.84 14.96 4.16
C ILE A 104 -11.14 16.37 4.67
N ARG A 105 -12.29 16.93 4.28
CA ARG A 105 -12.67 18.30 4.63
C ARG A 105 -12.87 18.49 6.14
N ASP A 106 -13.55 17.56 6.80
CA ASP A 106 -13.77 17.60 8.26
C ASP A 106 -12.47 17.41 9.03
N GLN A 107 -11.70 16.37 8.71
CA GLN A 107 -10.48 16.04 9.44
C GLN A 107 -9.40 17.13 9.29
N LEU A 108 -9.15 17.63 8.07
CA LEU A 108 -8.21 18.73 7.85
C LEU A 108 -8.71 20.04 8.50
N GLY A 109 -10.02 20.31 8.47
CA GLY A 109 -10.62 21.46 9.15
C GLY A 109 -10.34 21.45 10.66
N ARG A 110 -10.53 20.29 11.31
CA ARG A 110 -10.23 20.12 12.75
C ARG A 110 -8.74 20.23 13.06
N MET A 111 -7.90 19.67 12.19
CA MET A 111 -6.44 19.64 12.39
C MET A 111 -5.79 21.00 12.20
N LEU A 112 -6.21 21.74 11.18
CA LEU A 112 -5.49 22.92 10.68
C LEU A 112 -6.25 24.24 10.90
N GLY A 113 -7.50 24.18 11.41
CA GLY A 113 -8.35 25.35 11.58
C GLY A 113 -7.75 26.43 12.50
N ALA A 114 -7.03 26.03 13.55
CA ALA A 114 -6.31 26.97 14.42
C ALA A 114 -5.16 27.72 13.69
N GLY A 115 -4.68 27.18 12.57
CA GLY A 115 -3.73 27.83 11.66
C GLY A 115 -4.42 28.68 10.58
N GLY A 116 -5.75 28.83 10.64
CA GLY A 116 -6.55 29.58 9.67
C GLY A 116 -6.97 28.81 8.43
N PHE A 117 -6.80 27.48 8.40
CA PHE A 117 -7.25 26.64 7.28
C PHE A 117 -8.77 26.55 7.21
N GLU A 118 -9.33 26.73 6.01
CA GLU A 118 -10.74 26.53 5.70
C GLU A 118 -10.87 25.57 4.52
N SER A 119 -11.42 24.38 4.76
CA SER A 119 -11.45 23.31 3.75
C SER A 119 -12.20 23.69 2.47
N ALA A 120 -13.25 24.52 2.57
CA ALA A 120 -14.01 25.01 1.41
C ALA A 120 -13.21 25.99 0.53
N ARG A 121 -12.31 26.76 1.14
CA ARG A 121 -11.51 27.80 0.48
C ARG A 121 -10.15 27.28 0.02
N ASP A 122 -9.52 26.43 0.82
CA ASP A 122 -8.11 26.11 0.70
C ASP A 122 -7.85 24.81 -0.05
N ILE A 123 -8.81 23.88 -0.10
CA ILE A 123 -8.69 22.65 -0.92
C ILE A 123 -9.06 22.96 -2.36
N GLN A 124 -8.13 22.70 -3.28
CA GLN A 124 -8.29 22.95 -4.72
C GLN A 124 -8.55 21.67 -5.50
N ALA A 125 -7.99 20.54 -5.08
CA ALA A 125 -8.19 19.25 -5.73
C ALA A 125 -7.97 18.09 -4.75
N ILE A 126 -8.61 16.96 -5.03
CA ILE A 126 -8.50 15.73 -4.26
C ILE A 126 -8.32 14.57 -5.24
N THR A 127 -7.29 13.76 -5.01
CA THR A 127 -7.09 12.47 -5.69
C THR A 127 -7.02 11.36 -4.66
N VAL A 128 -7.84 10.32 -4.83
CA VAL A 128 -7.89 9.16 -3.92
C VAL A 128 -7.41 7.92 -4.66
N ASN A 129 -6.21 7.44 -4.33
CA ASN A 129 -5.66 6.19 -4.83
C ASN A 129 -6.07 5.04 -3.91
N ARG A 130 -6.90 4.13 -4.42
CA ARG A 130 -7.50 3.02 -3.67
C ARG A 130 -6.84 1.71 -4.04
N TRP A 131 -6.16 1.08 -3.10
CA TRP A 131 -5.50 -0.22 -3.29
C TRP A 131 -6.15 -1.27 -2.39
N PRO A 132 -7.34 -1.81 -2.73
CA PRO A 132 -7.99 -2.88 -1.96
C PRO A 132 -7.18 -4.17 -1.86
N HIS A 133 -6.15 -4.31 -2.70
CA HIS A 133 -5.21 -5.43 -2.74
C HIS A 133 -3.76 -4.94 -2.78
N GLY A 134 -3.44 -3.90 -2.03
CA GLY A 134 -2.16 -3.19 -2.10
C GLY A 134 -0.95 -4.09 -1.84
N TYR A 135 -0.79 -4.53 -0.59
CA TYR A 135 0.44 -5.20 -0.17
C TYR A 135 0.25 -6.71 0.04
N ALA A 136 1.33 -7.46 -0.23
CA ALA A 136 1.43 -8.87 0.13
C ALA A 136 1.26 -9.04 1.65
N TYR A 137 0.73 -10.20 2.06
CA TYR A 137 0.63 -10.53 3.47
C TYR A 137 2.01 -10.94 4.01
N GLU A 138 2.59 -10.10 4.86
CA GLU A 138 3.80 -10.42 5.62
C GLU A 138 3.43 -11.16 6.92
N TYR A 139 4.10 -12.28 7.18
CA TYR A 139 3.82 -13.12 8.34
C TYR A 139 4.13 -12.36 9.63
N ASN A 140 3.20 -12.42 10.59
CA ASN A 140 3.38 -11.75 11.87
C ASN A 140 3.69 -12.77 12.97
N PRO A 141 4.94 -12.82 13.49
CA PRO A 141 5.33 -13.80 14.53
C PRO A 141 4.54 -13.69 15.83
N LEU A 142 3.90 -12.55 16.09
CA LEU A 142 3.07 -12.37 17.29
C LEU A 142 1.76 -13.16 17.22
N PHE A 143 1.26 -13.46 16.02
CA PHE A 143 -0.05 -14.08 15.80
C PHE A 143 0.02 -15.35 14.97
N GLU A 144 1.17 -15.65 14.37
CA GLU A 144 1.39 -16.81 13.53
C GLU A 144 2.67 -17.53 13.95
N PRO A 145 2.62 -18.86 14.16
CA PRO A 145 3.82 -19.65 14.39
C PRO A 145 4.76 -19.54 13.18
N LEU A 146 5.97 -19.01 13.41
CA LEU A 146 7.06 -19.03 12.42
C LEU A 146 7.93 -20.30 12.52
N ASP A 147 7.51 -21.29 13.31
CA ASP A 147 8.18 -22.58 13.50
C ASP A 147 8.03 -23.54 12.30
N ARG A 148 7.89 -22.99 11.09
CA ARG A 148 7.78 -23.74 9.84
C ARG A 148 9.07 -23.65 9.08
N ALA A 149 9.51 -24.77 8.53
CA ALA A 149 10.61 -24.76 7.57
C ALA A 149 10.24 -23.86 6.38
N ASP A 150 11.23 -23.21 5.78
CA ASP A 150 11.01 -22.31 4.64
C ASP A 150 10.24 -22.98 3.50
N SER A 151 10.47 -24.28 3.28
CA SER A 151 9.79 -25.10 2.28
C SER A 151 8.29 -25.30 2.53
N GLU A 152 7.82 -25.05 3.76
CA GLU A 152 6.44 -25.21 4.22
C GLU A 152 5.68 -23.88 4.29
N ARG A 153 6.36 -22.76 4.02
CA ARG A 153 5.69 -21.46 3.96
C ARG A 153 4.64 -21.46 2.85
N PRO A 154 3.42 -20.93 3.09
CA PRO A 154 2.37 -20.87 2.08
C PRO A 154 2.79 -20.23 0.76
N CYS A 155 3.57 -19.14 0.79
CA CYS A 155 4.11 -18.52 -0.42
C CYS A 155 5.02 -19.48 -1.23
N VAL A 156 5.83 -20.29 -0.55
CA VAL A 156 6.74 -21.28 -1.17
C VAL A 156 5.98 -22.48 -1.75
N ILE A 157 4.98 -23.00 -1.03
CA ILE A 157 4.09 -24.06 -1.53
C ILE A 157 3.27 -23.54 -2.72
N GLY A 158 2.76 -22.31 -2.61
CA GLY A 158 1.93 -21.66 -3.61
C GLY A 158 2.68 -21.39 -4.92
N ARG A 159 3.93 -20.91 -4.85
CA ARG A 159 4.73 -20.53 -6.03
C ARG A 159 5.33 -21.69 -6.82
N ARG A 160 5.16 -22.94 -6.39
CA ARG A 160 5.71 -24.11 -7.10
C ARG A 160 5.24 -24.12 -8.57
N PRO A 161 6.10 -24.47 -9.54
CA PRO A 161 5.67 -24.59 -10.93
C PRO A 161 4.50 -25.57 -11.09
N PHE A 162 3.55 -25.22 -11.97
CA PHE A 162 2.47 -26.11 -12.38
C PHE A 162 2.51 -26.30 -13.90
N GLY A 163 3.13 -27.39 -14.35
CA GLY A 163 3.45 -27.56 -15.77
C GLY A 163 4.33 -26.41 -16.28
N ARG A 164 3.87 -25.71 -17.32
CA ARG A 164 4.57 -24.54 -17.90
C ARG A 164 4.23 -23.20 -17.21
N ILE A 165 3.55 -23.23 -16.06
CA ILE A 165 3.11 -22.03 -15.33
C ILE A 165 4.03 -21.78 -14.14
N HIS A 166 4.66 -20.59 -14.10
CA HIS A 166 5.50 -20.13 -12.99
C HIS A 166 4.92 -18.84 -12.40
N ILE A 167 4.88 -18.72 -11.07
CA ILE A 167 4.33 -17.56 -10.35
C ILE A 167 5.48 -16.74 -9.79
N ALA A 168 5.54 -15.44 -10.11
CA ALA A 168 6.75 -14.64 -9.92
C ALA A 168 6.54 -13.23 -9.35
N ASN A 169 5.34 -12.92 -8.85
CA ASN A 169 5.11 -11.63 -8.18
C ASN A 169 5.71 -11.62 -6.76
N SER A 170 5.57 -10.50 -6.05
CA SER A 170 6.07 -10.38 -4.68
C SER A 170 5.37 -11.30 -3.65
N ASP A 171 4.13 -11.74 -3.93
CA ASP A 171 3.41 -12.72 -3.10
C ASP A 171 4.07 -14.10 -3.12
N ALA A 172 4.83 -14.40 -4.17
CA ALA A 172 5.61 -15.63 -4.25
C ALA A 172 6.62 -15.71 -3.10
N ASP A 173 7.07 -14.59 -2.53
CA ASP A 173 7.93 -14.58 -1.34
C ASP A 173 7.20 -14.21 -0.05
N GLY A 174 6.06 -13.52 -0.15
CA GLY A 174 5.30 -13.06 1.00
C GLY A 174 5.77 -11.72 1.56
N HIS A 175 6.40 -10.89 0.74
CA HIS A 175 6.81 -9.52 1.09
C HIS A 175 6.31 -8.53 0.05
N ALA A 176 5.94 -7.31 0.44
CA ALA A 176 5.30 -6.35 -0.48
C ALA A 176 6.29 -5.49 -1.29
N TYR A 177 7.58 -5.82 -1.29
CA TYR A 177 8.63 -4.93 -1.79
C TYR A 177 8.97 -5.14 -3.27
N THR A 178 9.43 -4.06 -3.91
CA THR A 178 9.84 -4.06 -5.33
C THR A 178 11.02 -5.00 -5.58
N ASN A 179 12.02 -5.01 -4.71
CA ASN A 179 13.16 -5.93 -4.84
C ASN A 179 12.69 -7.40 -4.77
N THR A 180 11.74 -7.71 -3.90
CA THR A 180 11.15 -9.06 -3.83
C THR A 180 10.50 -9.45 -5.14
N ALA A 181 9.74 -8.55 -5.78
CA ALA A 181 9.15 -8.83 -7.10
C ALA A 181 10.24 -9.12 -8.16
N ILE A 182 11.34 -8.37 -8.15
CA ILE A 182 12.48 -8.58 -9.06
C ILE A 182 13.14 -9.94 -8.80
N ASP A 183 13.41 -10.27 -7.54
CA ASP A 183 14.05 -11.53 -7.15
C ASP A 183 13.18 -12.74 -7.53
N GLN A 184 11.86 -12.64 -7.33
CA GLN A 184 10.92 -13.70 -7.71
C GLN A 184 10.77 -13.83 -9.25
N GLY A 185 10.86 -12.72 -9.97
CA GLY A 185 10.99 -12.70 -11.43
C GLY A 185 12.24 -13.45 -11.91
N TYR A 186 13.40 -13.09 -11.34
CA TYR A 186 14.66 -13.75 -11.65
C TYR A 186 14.64 -15.25 -11.34
N ARG A 187 14.10 -15.65 -10.18
CA ARG A 187 13.90 -17.07 -9.83
C ARG A 187 13.06 -17.80 -10.89
N ALA A 188 11.91 -17.25 -11.27
CA ALA A 188 11.02 -17.93 -12.22
C ALA A 188 11.68 -18.13 -13.59
N VAL A 189 12.45 -17.15 -14.08
CA VAL A 189 13.25 -17.30 -15.32
C VAL A 189 14.28 -18.43 -15.19
N ARG A 190 14.94 -18.56 -14.03
CA ARG A 190 15.88 -19.66 -13.78
C ARG A 190 15.20 -21.02 -13.76
N GLU A 191 14.00 -21.13 -13.20
CA GLU A 191 13.23 -22.37 -13.21
C GLU A 191 12.88 -22.78 -14.65
N ILE A 192 12.36 -21.84 -15.45
CA ILE A 192 11.99 -22.09 -16.85
C ILE A 192 13.19 -22.60 -17.66
N THR A 193 14.33 -21.92 -17.52
CA THR A 193 15.55 -22.26 -18.27
C THR A 193 16.21 -23.56 -17.80
N ALA A 194 16.06 -23.92 -16.52
CA ALA A 194 16.51 -25.21 -16.01
C ALA A 194 15.64 -26.37 -16.51
N THR A 195 14.31 -26.19 -16.57
CA THR A 195 13.38 -27.20 -17.10
C THR A 195 13.58 -27.41 -18.60
N GLY A 196 13.80 -26.35 -19.38
CA GLY A 196 14.09 -26.48 -20.81
C GLY A 196 15.37 -27.24 -21.12
N LYS A 197 16.39 -27.15 -20.26
CA LYS A 197 17.62 -27.96 -20.38
C LYS A 197 17.36 -29.45 -20.10
N LEU A 198 16.45 -29.78 -19.18
CA LEU A 198 16.07 -31.17 -18.88
C LEU A 198 15.23 -31.79 -20.01
N GLU A 199 14.30 -31.05 -20.61
CA GLU A 199 13.52 -31.52 -21.77
C GLU A 199 14.43 -31.75 -23.01
N ALA A 200 15.43 -30.90 -23.25
CA ALA A 200 16.35 -31.03 -24.38
C ALA A 200 17.30 -32.25 -24.26
N VAL A 201 17.63 -32.69 -23.05
CA VAL A 201 18.48 -33.87 -22.82
C VAL A 201 17.68 -35.18 -22.95
N GLY A 202 16.37 -35.16 -22.68
CA GLY A 202 15.50 -36.35 -22.76
C GLY A 202 14.85 -36.60 -24.13
N ALA A 203 14.99 -35.68 -25.10
CA ALA A 203 14.45 -35.82 -26.46
C ALA A 203 15.48 -36.36 -27.48
N GLY A 204 16.60 -36.88 -26.99
CA GLY A 204 17.75 -37.34 -27.79
C GLY A 204 18.01 -38.85 -27.75
N ASP A 205 17.03 -39.67 -27.38
CA ASP A 205 17.07 -41.15 -27.45
C ASP A 205 15.93 -41.70 -28.32
#